data_AF-A4EFL7-F1
#
_entry.id   AF-A4EFL7-F1
#
_cell.length_a   1.000
_cell.length_b   1.000
_cell.length_c   1.000
_cell.angle_alpha   90.00
_cell.angle_beta   90.00
_cell.angle_gamma   90.00
#
_symmetry.space_group_name_H-M   'P 1'
#
loop_
_entity.id
_entity.type
_entity.pdbx_description
1 polymer ?
#
loop_
_entity_poly.entity_id
_entity_poly.type
_entity_poly.pdbx_seq_one_letter_code
_entity_poly.pdbx_strand_id
1 'polypeptide(L)'
;MRYLTVLSLAVFIATPVTAQDVPVGCYVRDYSDEHLAKYPEQVVDRISIMFGPYEGIVWADVKVLLADQGHASRDGIGGRYLSETAGNFNEPLEFGVECDGGSFDIVSFDMDTIEIETRRFRLSVDGCGGEETYSDLLETGSSSTTYTLNRSKLGACFW
;
A
#
# COMPACT_ATOMS: atom_id res chain seq x y z
N MET A 1 37.43 49.53 -37.67
CA MET A 1 37.26 48.29 -36.88
C MET A 1 36.01 48.45 -36.04
N ARG A 2 34.95 47.69 -36.32
CA ARG A 2 33.67 47.72 -35.58
C ARG A 2 33.60 46.45 -34.74
N TYR A 3 33.52 46.59 -33.42
CA TYR A 3 33.39 45.48 -32.47
C TYR A 3 31.91 45.09 -32.38
N LEU A 4 31.60 43.83 -32.69
CA LEU A 4 30.29 43.21 -32.49
C LEU A 4 30.27 42.57 -31.10
N THR A 5 29.55 43.20 -30.17
CA THR A 5 29.31 42.64 -28.83
C THR A 5 28.15 41.65 -28.93
N VAL A 6 28.45 40.35 -28.86
CA VAL A 6 27.46 39.27 -28.81
C VAL A 6 26.96 39.15 -27.37
N LEU A 7 25.68 39.46 -27.14
CA LEU A 7 25.00 39.31 -25.86
C LEU A 7 24.43 37.88 -25.79
N SER A 8 25.10 36.97 -25.09
CA SER A 8 24.61 35.60 -24.87
C SER A 8 23.48 35.60 -23.84
N LEU A 9 22.25 35.34 -24.29
CA LEU A 9 21.07 35.17 -23.44
C LEU A 9 21.03 33.73 -22.92
N ALA A 10 21.32 33.52 -21.64
CA ALA A 10 21.16 32.23 -20.98
C ALA A 10 19.67 31.96 -20.74
N VAL A 11 19.09 31.03 -21.50
CA VAL A 11 17.72 30.55 -21.30
C VAL A 11 17.75 29.49 -20.20
N PHE A 12 17.21 29.82 -19.03
CA PHE A 12 16.90 28.82 -17.99
C PHE A 12 15.67 28.04 -18.43
N ILE A 13 15.87 26.78 -18.82
CA ILE A 13 14.79 25.84 -19.10
C ILE A 13 14.22 25.41 -17.75
N ALA A 14 13.10 25.99 -17.33
CA ALA A 14 12.35 25.50 -16.19
C ALA A 14 11.76 24.14 -16.55
N THR A 15 12.28 23.07 -15.97
CA THR A 15 11.67 21.74 -16.07
C THR A 15 10.34 21.78 -15.30
N PRO A 16 9.22 21.36 -15.91
CA PRO A 16 7.98 21.24 -15.17
C PRO A 16 8.18 20.24 -14.02
N VAL A 17 7.82 20.66 -12.81
CA VAL A 17 7.58 19.73 -11.71
C VAL A 17 6.31 18.97 -12.07
N THR A 18 6.46 17.72 -12.51
CA THR A 18 5.31 16.82 -12.66
C THR A 18 4.76 16.58 -11.27
N ALA A 19 3.51 17.01 -11.03
CA ALA A 19 2.75 16.56 -9.87
C ALA A 19 2.77 15.02 -9.91
N GLN A 20 3.36 14.41 -8.88
CA GLN A 20 3.54 12.96 -8.85
C GLN A 20 2.15 12.34 -8.79
N ASP A 21 1.85 11.43 -9.73
CA ASP A 21 0.56 10.76 -9.75
C ASP A 21 0.36 10.02 -8.43
N VAL A 22 -0.84 10.10 -7.86
CA VAL A 22 -1.24 9.30 -6.71
C VAL A 22 -2.10 8.14 -7.22
N PRO A 23 -1.92 6.92 -6.72
CA PRO A 23 -2.80 5.84 -7.11
C PRO A 23 -4.20 6.16 -6.61
N VAL A 24 -5.17 6.08 -7.52
CA VAL A 24 -6.59 6.22 -7.21
C VAL A 24 -7.32 5.00 -7.72
N GLY A 25 -8.28 4.50 -6.94
CA GLY A 25 -9.13 3.38 -7.30
C GLY A 25 -8.78 2.10 -6.54
N CYS A 26 -9.33 0.99 -7.04
CA CYS A 26 -9.28 -0.31 -6.38
C CYS A 26 -8.18 -1.19 -6.95
N TYR A 27 -7.40 -1.79 -6.06
CA TYR A 27 -6.40 -2.79 -6.36
C TYR A 27 -6.64 -4.04 -5.52
N VAL A 28 -6.51 -5.22 -6.11
CA VAL A 28 -6.80 -6.49 -5.44
C VAL A 28 -5.74 -7.54 -5.76
N ARG A 29 -5.55 -8.45 -4.82
CA ARG A 29 -4.82 -9.70 -5.01
C ARG A 29 -5.56 -10.81 -4.29
N ASP A 30 -5.76 -11.91 -5.01
CA ASP A 30 -6.36 -13.15 -4.54
C ASP A 30 -5.34 -14.25 -4.85
N TYR A 31 -4.86 -14.94 -3.82
CA TYR A 31 -3.81 -15.94 -3.95
C TYR A 31 -4.44 -17.33 -4.06
N SER A 32 -4.05 -18.10 -5.08
CA SER A 32 -4.58 -19.45 -5.24
C SER A 32 -4.05 -20.40 -4.18
N ASP A 33 -4.77 -21.49 -3.93
CA ASP A 33 -4.34 -22.56 -3.02
C ASP A 33 -2.94 -23.08 -3.37
N GLU A 34 -2.59 -23.19 -4.67
CA GLU A 34 -1.25 -23.61 -5.09
C GLU A 34 -0.17 -22.59 -4.72
N HIS A 35 -0.48 -21.30 -4.75
CA HIS A 35 0.44 -20.25 -4.29
C HIS A 35 0.59 -20.35 -2.77
N LEU A 36 -0.51 -20.40 -2.02
CA LEU A 36 -0.48 -20.48 -0.56
C LEU A 36 0.28 -21.73 -0.07
N ALA A 37 0.08 -22.88 -0.71
CA ALA A 37 0.84 -24.09 -0.41
C ALA A 37 2.35 -23.97 -0.65
N LYS A 38 2.77 -23.09 -1.58
CA LYS A 38 4.19 -22.83 -1.89
C LYS A 38 4.84 -21.85 -0.91
N TYR A 39 4.07 -20.94 -0.31
CA TYR A 39 4.57 -19.88 0.58
C TYR A 39 3.97 -19.99 1.98
N PRO A 40 4.35 -21.01 2.78
CA PRO A 40 3.69 -21.35 4.05
C PRO A 40 3.73 -20.25 5.13
N GLU A 41 4.63 -19.27 5.00
CA GLU A 41 4.72 -18.12 5.91
C GLU A 41 3.81 -16.96 5.51
N GLN A 42 3.22 -16.99 4.32
CA GLN A 42 2.31 -15.96 3.83
C GLN A 42 1.03 -15.93 4.65
N VAL A 43 0.70 -14.77 5.21
CA VAL A 43 -0.50 -14.60 6.06
C VAL A 43 -1.72 -14.04 5.34
N VAL A 44 -1.55 -13.57 4.10
CA VAL A 44 -2.62 -12.99 3.29
C VAL A 44 -3.14 -14.03 2.30
N ASP A 45 -4.42 -14.35 2.38
CA ASP A 45 -5.15 -15.13 1.36
C ASP A 45 -5.65 -14.19 0.25
N ARG A 46 -6.27 -13.09 0.66
CA ARG A 46 -6.77 -12.04 -0.22
C ARG A 46 -6.55 -10.67 0.39
N ILE A 47 -6.18 -9.71 -0.44
CA ILE A 47 -6.01 -8.31 -0.06
C ILE A 47 -6.67 -7.39 -1.08
N SER A 48 -7.28 -6.31 -0.60
CA SER A 48 -7.71 -5.21 -1.44
C SER A 48 -7.32 -3.87 -0.83
N ILE A 49 -6.94 -2.94 -1.69
CA ILE A 49 -6.62 -1.57 -1.30
C ILE A 49 -7.43 -0.61 -2.18
N MET A 50 -8.26 0.21 -1.55
CA MET A 50 -8.95 1.31 -2.20
C MET A 50 -8.24 2.62 -1.88
N PHE A 51 -7.74 3.31 -2.90
CA PHE A 51 -7.18 4.64 -2.74
C PHE A 51 -8.16 5.72 -3.20
N GLY A 52 -8.21 6.83 -2.48
CA GLY A 52 -8.97 8.00 -2.89
C GLY A 52 -8.47 9.30 -2.27
N PRO A 53 -8.97 10.45 -2.76
CA PRO A 53 -8.74 11.74 -2.10
C PRO A 53 -9.62 11.88 -0.86
N TYR A 54 -9.09 12.45 0.22
CA TYR A 54 -9.83 12.82 1.41
C TYR A 54 -9.22 14.08 2.03
N GLU A 55 -9.98 15.18 2.14
CA GLU A 55 -9.56 16.42 2.83
C GLU A 55 -8.13 16.93 2.51
N GLY A 56 -7.68 16.80 1.26
CA GLY A 56 -6.36 17.26 0.83
C GLY A 56 -5.22 16.24 1.04
N ILE A 57 -5.53 15.05 1.53
CA ILE A 57 -4.64 13.88 1.59
C ILE A 57 -5.13 12.76 0.67
N VAL A 58 -4.31 11.72 0.52
CA VAL A 58 -4.74 10.44 -0.06
C VAL A 58 -4.97 9.45 1.08
N TRP A 59 -6.16 8.86 1.09
CA TRP A 59 -6.51 7.80 2.03
C TRP A 59 -6.47 6.44 1.33
N ALA A 60 -6.25 5.38 2.11
CA ALA A 60 -6.29 3.99 1.67
C ALA A 60 -7.15 3.15 2.62
N ASP A 61 -8.16 2.46 2.09
CA ASP A 61 -8.86 1.36 2.78
C ASP A 61 -8.12 0.05 2.49
N VAL A 62 -7.53 -0.57 3.49
CA VAL A 62 -6.86 -1.87 3.35
C VAL A 62 -7.73 -2.94 3.98
N LYS A 63 -8.08 -3.96 3.20
CA LYS A 63 -8.84 -5.12 3.68
C LYS A 63 -8.12 -6.40 3.36
N VAL A 64 -8.08 -7.30 4.33
CA VAL A 64 -7.34 -8.55 4.25
C VAL A 64 -8.20 -9.70 4.77
N LEU A 65 -8.26 -10.76 3.98
CA LEU A 65 -8.60 -12.09 4.46
C LEU A 65 -7.30 -12.80 4.80
N LEU A 66 -7.17 -13.23 6.05
CA LEU A 66 -5.99 -13.96 6.49
C LEU A 66 -6.04 -15.41 5.99
N ALA A 67 -4.92 -15.88 5.45
CA ALA A 67 -4.71 -17.30 5.20
C ALA A 67 -4.61 -18.05 6.53
N ASP A 68 -5.05 -19.31 6.57
CA ASP A 68 -4.87 -20.19 7.74
C ASP A 68 -3.47 -20.83 7.75
N GLN A 69 -2.43 -19.99 7.66
CA GLN A 69 -1.02 -20.37 7.72
C GLN A 69 -0.15 -19.24 8.27
N GLY A 70 1.17 -19.42 8.28
CA GLY A 70 2.12 -18.45 8.84
C GLY A 70 1.82 -18.10 10.29
N HIS A 71 2.07 -16.84 10.66
CA HIS A 71 1.76 -16.38 12.01
C HIS A 71 0.26 -16.25 12.29
N ALA A 72 -0.58 -15.97 11.29
CA ALA A 72 -2.02 -15.84 11.47
C ALA A 72 -2.66 -17.12 12.05
N SER A 73 -2.24 -18.30 11.56
CA SER A 73 -2.70 -19.58 12.12
C SER A 73 -2.17 -19.82 13.55
N ARG A 74 -0.88 -19.55 13.79
CA ARG A 74 -0.26 -19.66 15.12
C ARG A 74 -0.97 -18.79 16.17
N ASP A 75 -1.37 -17.60 15.76
CA ASP A 75 -2.01 -16.60 16.62
C ASP A 75 -3.54 -16.84 16.73
N GLY A 76 -4.08 -17.87 16.04
CA GLY A 76 -5.48 -18.30 16.15
C GLY A 76 -6.48 -17.42 15.39
N ILE A 77 -5.98 -16.68 14.38
CA ILE A 77 -6.74 -15.66 13.63
C ILE A 77 -6.78 -15.93 12.12
N GLY A 78 -6.25 -17.06 11.66
CA GLY A 78 -6.40 -17.54 10.28
C GLY A 78 -7.87 -17.58 9.83
N GLY A 79 -8.13 -17.23 8.56
CA GLY A 79 -9.47 -17.17 7.99
C GLY A 79 -10.31 -15.96 8.42
N ARG A 80 -9.76 -15.05 9.23
CA ARG A 80 -10.47 -13.83 9.64
C ARG A 80 -10.31 -12.70 8.63
N TYR A 81 -11.33 -11.87 8.58
CA TYR A 81 -11.35 -10.60 7.86
C TYR A 81 -10.86 -9.49 8.78
N LEU A 82 -9.86 -8.73 8.35
CA LEU A 82 -9.35 -7.56 9.04
C LEU A 82 -9.31 -6.37 8.07
N SER A 83 -9.42 -5.16 8.62
CA SER A 83 -9.35 -3.94 7.85
C SER A 83 -8.64 -2.83 8.60
N GLU A 84 -8.07 -1.89 7.87
CA GLU A 84 -7.49 -0.69 8.44
C GLU A 84 -7.50 0.46 7.43
N THR A 85 -7.64 1.69 7.93
CA THR A 85 -7.49 2.88 7.10
C THR A 85 -6.11 3.51 7.32
N ALA A 86 -5.44 3.85 6.22
CA ALA A 86 -4.17 4.55 6.25
C ALA A 86 -4.27 5.89 5.51
N GLY A 87 -3.47 6.87 5.94
CA GLY A 87 -3.41 8.19 5.34
C GLY A 87 -1.99 8.54 4.91
N ASN A 88 -1.87 9.22 3.77
CA ASN A 88 -0.62 9.83 3.33
C ASN A 88 -0.75 11.36 3.39
N PHE A 89 -0.06 11.98 4.36
CA PHE A 89 -0.13 13.42 4.61
C PHE A 89 0.90 14.24 3.81
N ASN A 90 1.95 13.62 3.28
CA ASN A 90 3.05 14.26 2.55
C ASN A 90 3.76 13.23 1.65
N GLU A 91 4.60 13.72 0.73
CA GLU A 91 5.61 12.90 0.06
C GLU A 91 6.69 12.40 1.05
N PRO A 92 7.25 11.18 0.88
CA PRO A 92 6.95 10.16 -0.14
C PRO A 92 5.59 9.48 0.05
N LEU A 93 5.15 8.62 -0.89
CA LEU A 93 3.90 7.84 -0.81
C LEU A 93 3.96 6.74 0.27
N GLU A 94 4.12 7.15 1.52
CA GLU A 94 4.09 6.35 2.74
C GLU A 94 2.72 6.52 3.41
N PHE A 95 1.98 5.42 3.54
CA PHE A 95 0.65 5.39 4.11
C PHE A 95 0.75 4.88 5.55
N GLY A 96 0.59 5.80 6.50
CA GLY A 96 0.64 5.50 7.92
C GLY A 96 -0.74 5.18 8.48
N VAL A 97 -0.78 4.23 9.40
CA VAL A 97 -1.95 3.96 10.25
C VAL A 97 -1.80 4.74 11.54
N GLU A 98 -2.91 5.27 12.07
CA GLU A 98 -2.91 5.87 13.40
C GLU A 98 -2.58 4.84 14.50
N CYS A 99 -2.31 5.30 15.72
CA CYS A 99 -2.20 4.43 16.90
C CYS A 99 -1.07 3.40 16.85
N ASP A 100 0.08 3.79 16.28
CA ASP A 100 1.27 2.96 16.12
C ASP A 100 1.02 1.69 15.29
N GLY A 101 0.03 1.72 14.38
CA GLY A 101 -0.32 0.61 13.49
C GLY A 101 0.67 0.34 12.36
N GLY A 102 1.77 1.10 12.29
CA GLY A 102 2.80 0.96 11.26
C GLY A 102 2.45 1.66 9.94
N SER A 103 3.12 1.25 8.87
CA SER A 103 2.93 1.85 7.54
C SER A 103 3.16 0.86 6.40
N PHE A 104 2.71 1.25 5.21
CA PHE A 104 3.20 0.68 3.96
C PHE A 104 3.66 1.79 3.01
N ASP A 105 4.66 1.47 2.20
CA ASP A 105 5.17 2.33 1.13
C ASP A 105 4.62 1.85 -0.21
N ILE A 106 4.34 2.79 -1.12
CA ILE A 106 4.13 2.47 -2.53
C ILE A 106 5.48 2.45 -3.23
N VAL A 107 5.94 1.25 -3.59
CA VAL A 107 7.26 1.04 -4.23
C VAL A 107 7.20 1.40 -5.70
N SER A 108 6.14 0.96 -6.37
CA SER A 108 5.86 1.29 -7.77
C SER A 108 4.37 1.14 -8.07
N PHE A 109 3.88 1.87 -9.06
CA PHE A 109 2.53 1.67 -9.58
C PHE A 109 2.42 2.17 -11.01
N ASP A 110 1.46 1.62 -11.74
CA ASP A 110 1.06 2.07 -13.06
C ASP A 110 -0.46 1.96 -13.24
N MET A 111 -0.92 1.94 -14.49
CA MET A 111 -2.35 1.83 -14.80
C MET A 111 -2.93 0.45 -14.43
N ASP A 112 -2.13 -0.59 -14.31
CA ASP A 112 -2.60 -1.97 -14.16
C ASP A 112 -2.21 -2.59 -12.83
N THR A 113 -1.12 -2.13 -12.21
CA THR A 113 -0.53 -2.75 -11.02
C THR A 113 -0.09 -1.73 -9.99
N ILE A 114 -0.01 -2.19 -8.74
CA ILE A 114 0.65 -1.49 -7.64
C ILE A 114 1.49 -2.50 -6.86
N GLU A 115 2.68 -2.07 -6.49
CA GLU A 115 3.55 -2.77 -5.55
C GLU A 115 3.65 -1.96 -4.27
N ILE A 116 3.31 -2.59 -3.16
CA ILE A 116 3.46 -2.02 -1.82
C ILE A 116 4.48 -2.80 -1.01
N GLU A 117 5.21 -2.12 -0.14
CA GLU A 117 6.04 -2.75 0.89
C GLU A 117 5.48 -2.41 2.27
N THR A 118 5.14 -3.42 3.06
CA THR A 118 4.65 -3.24 4.44
C THR A 118 5.80 -3.22 5.44
N ARG A 119 5.67 -2.39 6.48
CA ARG A 119 6.60 -2.33 7.63
C ARG A 119 5.80 -2.30 8.92
N ARG A 120 5.55 -3.48 9.49
CA ARG A 120 4.71 -3.68 10.68
C ARG A 120 3.29 -3.12 10.51
N PHE A 121 2.72 -3.26 9.31
CA PHE A 121 1.39 -2.77 9.01
C PHE A 121 0.35 -3.66 9.69
N ARG A 122 -0.21 -3.16 10.78
CA ARG A 122 -1.15 -3.86 11.64
C ARG A 122 -2.58 -3.61 11.16
N LEU A 123 -3.32 -4.70 10.97
CA LEU A 123 -4.76 -4.68 10.74
C LEU A 123 -5.48 -5.20 11.98
N SER A 124 -6.73 -4.79 12.15
CA SER A 124 -7.58 -5.26 13.24
C SER A 124 -9.03 -5.43 12.78
N VAL A 125 -9.87 -5.91 13.68
CA VAL A 125 -11.31 -6.09 13.42
C VAL A 125 -12.10 -4.78 13.63
N ASP A 126 -11.62 -3.91 14.52
CA ASP A 126 -12.32 -2.71 14.99
C ASP A 126 -11.49 -1.41 14.82
N GLY A 127 -10.46 -1.44 13.96
CA GLY A 127 -9.49 -0.36 13.78
C GLY A 127 -8.65 -0.06 15.03
N CYS A 128 -8.19 1.18 15.16
CA CYS A 128 -7.36 1.67 16.28
C CYS A 128 -7.94 1.40 17.70
N GLY A 129 -9.24 1.10 17.85
CA GLY A 129 -9.85 0.80 19.15
C GLY A 129 -9.82 -0.67 19.59
N GLY A 130 -9.38 -1.60 18.74
CA GLY A 130 -9.47 -3.04 19.00
C GLY A 130 -8.31 -3.57 19.85
N GLU A 131 -8.54 -3.79 21.16
CA GLU A 131 -7.48 -4.26 22.06
C GLU A 131 -7.09 -5.75 21.91
N GLU A 132 -7.88 -6.59 21.22
CA GLU A 132 -7.70 -8.05 21.38
C GLU A 132 -7.39 -8.87 20.12
N THR A 133 -7.57 -8.35 18.90
CA THR A 133 -7.30 -9.15 17.68
C THR A 133 -6.70 -8.30 16.59
N TYR A 134 -5.45 -8.61 16.26
CA TYR A 134 -4.68 -7.94 15.24
C TYR A 134 -3.75 -8.89 14.51
N SER A 135 -3.45 -8.55 13.26
CA SER A 135 -2.42 -9.21 12.46
C SER A 135 -1.52 -8.15 11.88
N ASP A 136 -0.23 -8.41 11.90
CA ASP A 136 0.72 -7.72 11.03
C ASP A 136 0.65 -8.36 9.62
N LEU A 137 1.09 -7.62 8.60
CA LEU A 137 1.30 -8.13 7.24
C LEU A 137 2.74 -8.57 6.97
N LEU A 138 3.61 -8.62 7.98
CA LEU A 138 4.93 -9.19 7.84
C LEU A 138 4.90 -10.72 7.85
N GLU A 139 5.53 -11.33 6.86
CA GLU A 139 5.79 -12.76 6.88
C GLU A 139 6.89 -13.10 7.91
N THR A 140 6.78 -14.26 8.56
CA THR A 140 7.69 -14.65 9.64
C THR A 140 9.16 -14.56 9.21
N GLY A 141 9.97 -13.84 10.00
CA GLY A 141 11.40 -13.71 9.76
C GLY A 141 11.79 -12.63 8.75
N SER A 142 10.82 -11.90 8.20
CA SER A 142 11.08 -10.73 7.35
C SER A 142 11.01 -9.41 8.13
N SER A 143 11.74 -8.41 7.66
CA SER A 143 11.64 -7.01 8.12
C SER A 143 10.61 -6.20 7.32
N SER A 144 10.25 -6.66 6.13
CA SER A 144 9.24 -6.08 5.25
C SER A 144 8.59 -7.16 4.37
N THR A 145 7.35 -6.95 3.93
CA THR A 145 6.70 -7.85 2.96
C THR A 145 6.17 -7.05 1.79
N THR A 146 6.45 -7.54 0.58
CA THR A 146 6.01 -6.90 -0.66
C THR A 146 4.77 -7.57 -1.21
N TYR A 147 3.74 -6.78 -1.52
CA TYR A 147 2.54 -7.25 -2.19
C TYR A 147 2.39 -6.55 -3.54
N THR A 148 2.18 -7.34 -4.58
CA THR A 148 1.79 -6.83 -5.90
C THR A 148 0.30 -7.08 -6.11
N LEU A 149 -0.46 -6.01 -6.31
CA LEU A 149 -1.90 -6.04 -6.54
C LEU A 149 -2.22 -5.55 -7.95
N ASN A 150 -3.31 -6.07 -8.51
CA ASN A 150 -3.80 -5.67 -9.83
C ASN A 150 -4.94 -4.67 -9.68
N ARG A 151 -4.98 -3.65 -10.53
CA ARG A 151 -6.12 -2.75 -10.64
C ARG A 151 -7.37 -3.55 -10.96
N SER A 152 -8.49 -3.16 -10.34
CA SER A 152 -9.79 -3.78 -10.54
C SER A 152 -10.91 -2.74 -10.59
N LYS A 153 -12.14 -3.21 -10.86
CA LYS A 153 -13.34 -2.39 -10.73
C LYS A 153 -13.56 -2.06 -9.26
N LEU A 154 -14.10 -0.88 -8.97
CA LEU A 154 -14.33 -0.41 -7.59
C LEU A 154 -15.06 -1.43 -6.71
N GLY A 155 -16.05 -2.13 -7.28
CA GLY A 155 -16.81 -3.21 -6.63
C GLY A 155 -15.96 -4.30 -5.97
N ALA A 156 -14.75 -4.56 -6.47
CA ALA A 156 -13.89 -5.64 -5.99
C ALA A 156 -13.24 -5.37 -4.61
N CYS A 157 -13.25 -4.11 -4.14
CA CYS A 157 -12.75 -3.71 -2.83
C CYS A 157 -13.87 -3.64 -1.76
N PHE A 158 -15.14 -3.82 -2.13
CA PHE A 158 -16.28 -3.77 -1.20
C PHE A 158 -16.71 -5.16 -0.75
N TRP A 159 -15.85 -5.78 0.05
CA TRP A 159 -16.11 -7.03 0.78
C TRP A 159 -15.81 -6.86 2.27
#